data_AF-A0A257X8C0-F1
#
_entry.id   AF-A0A257X8C0-F1
#
_cell.length_a   1.000
_cell.length_b   1.000
_cell.length_c   1.000
_cell.angle_alpha   90.00
_cell.angle_beta   90.00
_cell.angle_gamma   90.00
#
_symmetry.space_group_name_H-M   'P 1'
#
loop_
_entity.id
_entity.type
_entity.pdbx_description
1 polymer ?
#
loop_
_entity_poly.entity_id
_entity_poly.type
_entity_poly.pdbx_seq_one_letter_code
_entity_poly.pdbx_strand_id
1 'polypeptide(L)' 'GVLKKRTPEWLAAPALREMIAGVSQADQRHGGEGALYVALKRRA' A
#
# COMPACT_ATOMS: atom_id res chain seq x y z
N GLY A 1 -2.33 7.17 13.17
CA GLY A 1 -0.98 7.72 13.35
C GLY A 1 -0.47 8.35 12.06
N VAL A 2 0.67 9.02 12.11
CA VAL A 2 1.29 9.69 10.94
C VAL A 2 1.49 8.72 9.77
N LEU A 3 1.97 7.50 10.06
CA LEU A 3 2.18 6.46 9.05
C LEU A 3 0.88 6.05 8.34
N LYS A 4 -0.20 5.76 9.09
CA LYS A 4 -1.52 5.43 8.49
C LYS A 4 -2.00 6.47 7.47
N LYS A 5 -1.70 7.76 7.70
CA LYS A 5 -2.07 8.86 6.80
C LYS A 5 -1.12 9.00 5.61
N ARG A 6 0.20 8.92 5.85
CA ARG A 6 1.23 9.21 4.84
C ARG A 6 1.58 8.03 3.95
N THR A 7 1.53 6.79 4.46
CA THR A 7 1.94 5.61 3.70
C THR A 7 1.17 5.45 2.38
N PRO A 8 -0.16 5.63 2.31
CA PRO A 8 -0.89 5.60 1.03
C PRO A 8 -0.40 6.67 0.03
N GLU A 9 -0.10 7.89 0.50
CA GLU A 9 0.43 8.98 -0.33
C GLU A 9 1.81 8.62 -0.91
N TRP A 10 2.69 8.03 -0.10
CA TRP A 10 4.02 7.60 -0.54
C TRP A 10 3.96 6.45 -1.54
N LEU A 11 3.07 5.47 -1.33
CA LEU A 11 2.86 4.37 -2.28
C LEU A 11 2.32 4.88 -3.63
N ALA A 12 1.54 5.96 -3.64
CA ALA A 12 1.05 6.61 -4.86
C ALA A 12 2.07 7.55 -5.52
N ALA A 13 3.21 7.83 -4.87
CA ALA A 13 4.21 8.75 -5.40
C ALA A 13 4.92 8.16 -6.65
N PRO A 14 5.43 9.01 -7.56
CA PRO A 14 6.07 8.57 -8.81
C PRO A 14 7.19 7.54 -8.63
N ALA A 15 7.92 7.59 -7.51
CA ALA A 15 8.99 6.66 -7.19
C ALA A 15 8.53 5.20 -7.02
N LEU A 16 7.27 4.97 -6.63
CA LEU A 16 6.74 3.64 -6.32
C LEU A 16 5.54 3.23 -7.18
N ARG A 17 4.72 4.20 -7.61
CA ARG A 17 3.44 3.91 -8.30
C ARG A 17 3.60 3.03 -9.54
N GLU A 18 4.74 3.12 -10.23
CA GLU A 18 4.98 2.35 -11.45
C GLU A 18 5.09 0.85 -11.16
N MET A 19 5.50 0.46 -9.96
CA MET A 19 5.62 -0.94 -9.52
C MET A 19 4.34 -1.48 -8.87
N ILE A 20 3.38 -0.62 -8.52
CA ILE A 20 2.21 -0.98 -7.72
C ILE A 20 0.99 -1.13 -8.63
N ALA A 21 0.33 -2.29 -8.52
CA ALA A 21 -0.93 -2.58 -9.20
C ALA A 21 -2.15 -2.11 -8.39
N GLY A 22 -2.04 -2.06 -7.06
CA GLY A 22 -3.11 -1.58 -6.19
C GLY A 22 -2.74 -1.62 -4.71
N VAL A 23 -3.50 -0.90 -3.90
CA VAL A 23 -3.37 -0.85 -2.43
C VAL A 23 -4.75 -1.00 -1.81
N SER A 24 -4.87 -1.81 -0.76
CA SER A 24 -6.11 -2.00 0.00
C SER A 24 -5.84 -2.20 1.48
N GLN A 25 -6.87 -1.98 2.32
CA GLN A 25 -6.78 -2.26 3.75
C GLN A 25 -6.61 -3.76 4.00
N ALA A 26 -5.76 -4.12 4.95
CA ALA A 26 -5.58 -5.51 5.35
C ALA A 26 -6.80 -6.05 6.10
N ASP A 27 -7.00 -7.37 6.05
CA ASP A 27 -7.96 -8.04 6.92
C ASP A 27 -7.58 -7.86 8.39
N GLN A 28 -8.55 -7.96 9.30
CA GLN A 28 -8.33 -7.80 10.74
C GLN A 28 -7.26 -8.77 11.28
N ARG A 29 -7.18 -9.99 10.73
CA ARG A 29 -6.18 -11.00 11.11
C ARG A 29 -4.75 -10.63 10.72
N HIS A 30 -4.59 -9.72 9.74
CA HIS A 30 -3.29 -9.25 9.26
C HIS A 30 -2.97 -7.81 9.70
N GLY A 31 -3.72 -7.28 10.67
CA GLY A 31 -3.49 -5.96 11.26
C GLY A 31 -4.58 -4.93 10.96
N GLY A 32 -5.59 -5.26 10.15
CA GLY A 32 -6.76 -4.42 9.90
C GLY A 32 -6.38 -3.02 9.43
N GLU A 33 -6.95 -2.02 10.08
CA GLU A 33 -6.67 -0.61 9.80
C GLU A 33 -5.21 -0.16 10.02
N GLY A 34 -4.39 -0.97 10.69
CA GLY A 34 -2.97 -0.72 10.90
C GLY A 34 -2.07 -1.25 9.78
N ALA A 35 -2.62 -1.98 8.82
CA ALA A 35 -1.86 -2.64 7.76
C ALA A 35 -2.52 -2.47 6.38
N LEU A 36 -1.70 -2.60 5.33
CA LEU A 36 -2.12 -2.49 3.94
C LEU A 36 -1.61 -3.69 3.14
N TYR A 37 -2.44 -4.19 2.24
CA TYR A 37 -1.94 -5.01 1.14
C TYR A 37 -1.45 -4.10 0.02
N VAL A 38 -0.30 -4.46 -0.57
CA VAL A 38 0.25 -3.78 -1.75
C VAL A 38 0.43 -4.84 -2.83
N ALA A 39 -0.42 -4.77 -3.86
CA ALA A 39 -0.29 -5.62 -5.03
C ALA A 39 0.80 -5.05 -5.94
N LEU A 40 1.78 -5.87 -6.31
CA LEU A 40 2.87 -5.48 -7.20
C LEU A 40 2.53 -5.86 -8.65
N LYS A 41 2.91 -5.02 -9.60
CA LYS A 41 2.87 -5.37 -11.02
C LYS A 41 3.91 -6.47 -11.27
N ARG A 42 3.53 -7.47 -12.06
CA ARG A 42 4.47 -8.50 -12.52
C ARG A 42 5.49 -7.83 -13.46
N ARG A 43 6.78 -8.04 -13.20
CA ARG A 43 7.82 -7.69 -14.18
C ARG A 43 7.73 -8.69 -15.33
N ALA A 44 7.55 -8.17 -16.55
CA ALA A 44 7.64 -8.96 -17.78
C ALA A 44 9.09 -9.34 -18.04
#